data_AF-A0AAF0FSR8-F1
#
_entry.id   AF-A0AAF0FSR8-F1
#
_cell.length_a   1.000
_cell.length_b   1.000
_cell.length_c   1.000
_cell.angle_alpha   90.00
_cell.angle_beta   90.00
_cell.angle_gamma   90.00
#
_symmetry.space_group_name_H-M   'P 1'
#
loop_
_entity.id
_entity.type
_entity.pdbx_description
1 polymer ?
#
loop_
_entity_poly.entity_id
_entity_poly.type
_entity_poly.pdbx_seq_one_letter_code
_entity_poly.pdbx_strand_id
1 'polypeptide(L)'
;MKDNKQKSKIIHFLLLGNSKEHINRVIEYYEIRNIVFFTSINLINENLEFIKDIKKKEINVLETVLLDPFEEKALENMTKKMLDAYSLYSNDGINHIIAGLTGGTNLMVLSMGMLCFSAGLKAHYVVNNENNDVITIDIFQNMVKNGDNIQIFKDLFKGEL
;
A
#
# COMPACT_ATOMS: atom_id res chain seq x y z
N MET A 1 -15.47 29.95 -19.13
CA MET A 1 -15.14 29.08 -17.98
C MET A 1 -14.59 27.77 -18.55
N LYS A 2 -13.31 27.46 -18.33
CA LYS A 2 -12.71 26.22 -18.83
C LYS A 2 -13.09 25.10 -17.86
N ASP A 3 -13.81 24.10 -18.35
CA ASP A 3 -13.99 22.81 -17.68
C ASP A 3 -12.63 22.18 -17.44
N ASN A 4 -12.09 22.35 -16.23
CA ASN A 4 -10.92 21.64 -15.77
C ASN A 4 -11.39 20.23 -15.38
N LYS A 5 -11.58 19.35 -16.37
CA LYS A 5 -11.76 17.90 -16.10
C LYS A 5 -10.54 17.43 -15.32
N GLN A 6 -10.70 17.23 -14.02
CA GLN A 6 -9.65 16.76 -13.13
C GLN A 6 -9.22 15.37 -13.62
N LYS A 7 -8.01 15.26 -14.18
CA LYS A 7 -7.48 13.98 -14.66
C LYS A 7 -7.31 13.03 -13.47
N SER A 8 -7.83 11.81 -13.60
CA SER A 8 -7.59 10.70 -12.67
C SER A 8 -6.08 10.50 -12.48
N LYS A 9 -5.63 10.37 -11.23
CA LYS A 9 -4.23 10.09 -10.91
C LYS A 9 -4.09 8.69 -10.33
N ILE A 10 -2.98 8.03 -10.65
CA ILE A 10 -2.54 6.84 -9.94
C ILE A 10 -1.75 7.30 -8.72
N ILE A 11 -2.13 6.82 -7.54
CA ILE A 11 -1.48 7.11 -6.26
C ILE A 11 -1.03 5.78 -5.66
N HIS A 12 0.25 5.70 -5.31
CA HIS A 12 0.78 4.52 -4.62
C HIS A 12 0.81 4.74 -3.11
N PHE A 13 0.20 3.82 -2.38
CA PHE A 13 0.27 3.77 -0.92
C PHE A 13 1.42 2.83 -0.55
N LEU A 14 2.52 3.37 -0.02
CA LEU A 14 3.74 2.60 0.23
C LEU A 14 4.14 2.61 1.70
N LEU A 15 4.43 1.43 2.24
CA LEU A 15 4.95 1.26 3.59
C LEU A 15 6.47 1.52 3.62
N LEU A 16 6.93 2.31 4.59
CA LEU A 16 8.35 2.60 4.82
C LEU A 16 8.81 1.94 6.13
N GLY A 17 9.69 0.94 6.01
CA GLY A 17 10.43 0.32 7.12
C GLY A 17 11.92 0.71 7.08
N ASN A 18 12.83 -0.14 7.56
CA ASN A 18 14.27 0.17 7.51
C ASN A 18 14.86 0.04 6.09
N SER A 19 14.49 -1.00 5.35
CA SER A 19 14.89 -1.20 3.95
C SER A 19 14.15 -0.22 3.03
N LYS A 20 14.86 0.30 2.02
CA LYS A 20 14.33 1.27 1.03
C LYS A 20 14.49 0.84 -0.42
N GLU A 21 15.25 -0.22 -0.65
CA GLU A 21 15.59 -0.76 -1.97
C GLU A 21 14.31 -1.09 -2.76
N HIS A 22 13.36 -1.74 -2.10
CA HIS A 22 12.06 -2.08 -2.67
C HIS A 22 11.25 -0.86 -3.13
N ILE A 23 11.41 0.31 -2.49
CA ILE A 23 10.70 1.54 -2.86
C ILE A 23 11.23 2.09 -4.18
N ASN A 24 12.56 2.17 -4.33
CA ASN A 24 13.15 2.60 -5.60
C ASN A 24 12.76 1.65 -6.73
N ARG A 25 12.77 0.33 -6.46
CA ARG A 25 12.38 -0.67 -7.43
C ARG A 25 10.94 -0.49 -7.95
N VAL A 26 9.98 -0.24 -7.06
CA VAL A 26 8.58 -0.05 -7.49
C VAL A 26 8.34 1.29 -8.16
N ILE A 27 9.10 2.33 -7.78
CA ILE A 27 9.08 3.63 -8.45
C ILE A 27 9.47 3.46 -9.92
N GLU A 28 10.54 2.72 -10.19
CA GLU A 28 11.01 2.46 -11.55
C GLU A 28 10.04 1.55 -12.31
N TYR A 29 9.57 0.47 -11.68
CA TYR A 29 8.69 -0.51 -12.32
C TYR A 29 7.34 0.09 -12.75
N TYR A 30 6.71 0.92 -11.90
CA TYR A 30 5.41 1.53 -12.16
C TYR A 30 5.49 2.96 -12.66
N GLU A 31 6.70 3.51 -12.85
CA GLU A 31 6.94 4.93 -13.18
C GLU A 31 6.18 5.88 -12.22
N ILE A 32 6.22 5.58 -10.92
CA ILE A 32 5.36 6.21 -9.90
C ILE A 32 5.59 7.72 -9.85
N ARG A 33 4.49 8.49 -9.89
CA ARG A 33 4.50 9.96 -9.79
C ARG A 33 3.84 10.52 -8.54
N ASN A 34 2.93 9.78 -7.90
CA ASN A 34 2.24 10.24 -6.69
C ASN A 34 2.32 9.16 -5.62
N ILE A 35 2.76 9.51 -4.41
CA ILE A 35 2.96 8.59 -3.30
C ILE A 35 2.33 9.14 -2.03
N VAL A 36 1.68 8.27 -1.27
CA VAL A 36 1.44 8.44 0.16
C VAL A 36 2.31 7.44 0.90
N PHE A 37 3.17 7.92 1.78
CA PHE A 37 4.01 7.06 2.60
C PHE A 37 3.34 6.76 3.94
N PHE A 38 3.52 5.54 4.41
CA PHE A 38 3.12 5.11 5.74
C PHE A 38 4.35 4.61 6.47
N THR A 39 4.74 5.24 7.57
CA THR A 39 5.94 4.89 8.33
C THR A 39 5.63 4.77 9.81
N SER A 40 6.39 3.94 10.53
CA SER A 40 6.34 3.97 11.99
C SER A 40 6.79 5.33 12.52
N ILE A 41 6.14 5.82 13.57
CA ILE A 41 6.53 7.03 14.31
C ILE A 41 7.98 6.95 14.81
N ASN A 42 8.47 5.75 15.12
CA ASN A 42 9.84 5.54 15.59
C ASN A 42 10.88 5.67 14.47
N LEU A 43 10.47 5.51 13.21
CA LEU A 43 11.38 5.55 12.05
C LEU A 43 11.25 6.82 11.22
N ILE A 44 10.40 7.78 11.61
CA ILE A 44 10.19 8.98 10.80
C ILE A 44 11.50 9.74 10.60
N ASN A 45 12.27 9.95 11.67
CA ASN A 45 13.53 10.71 11.62
C ASN A 45 14.55 10.06 10.68
N GLU A 46 14.67 8.74 10.74
CA GLU A 46 15.55 7.96 9.85
C GLU A 46 15.08 8.01 8.39
N ASN A 47 13.77 8.14 8.17
CA ASN A 47 13.16 8.14 6.85
C ASN A 47 13.08 9.52 6.19
N LEU A 48 13.32 10.61 6.94
CA LEU A 48 13.18 11.97 6.42
C LEU A 48 14.10 12.26 5.23
N GLU A 49 15.38 11.86 5.31
CA GLU A 49 16.32 12.07 4.20
C GLU A 49 15.91 11.29 2.96
N PHE A 50 15.50 10.03 3.12
CA PHE A 50 14.98 9.24 2.01
C PHE A 50 13.74 9.90 1.36
N ILE A 51 12.80 10.39 2.15
CA ILE A 51 11.60 11.09 1.62
C ILE A 51 11.98 12.36 0.86
N LYS A 52 12.96 13.13 1.36
CA LYS A 52 13.47 14.31 0.64
C LYS A 52 14.09 13.91 -0.69
N ASP A 53 14.87 12.83 -0.73
CA ASP A 53 15.49 12.35 -1.97
C ASP A 53 14.46 11.87 -2.99
N ILE A 54 13.39 11.20 -2.55
CA ILE A 54 12.25 10.87 -3.42
C ILE A 54 11.61 12.13 -4.02
N LYS A 55 11.39 13.18 -3.21
CA LYS A 55 10.84 14.46 -3.72
C LYS A 55 11.75 15.13 -4.75
N LYS A 56 13.08 15.03 -4.61
CA LYS A 56 14.05 15.55 -5.59
C LYS A 56 13.97 14.84 -6.95
N LYS A 57 13.46 13.60 -7.00
CA LYS A 57 13.22 12.84 -8.24
C LYS A 57 11.93 13.24 -8.97
N GLU A 58 11.38 14.42 -8.66
CA GLU A 58 10.11 14.92 -9.21
C GLU A 58 8.90 14.01 -8.91
N ILE A 59 8.98 13.25 -7.81
CA ILE A 59 7.88 12.41 -7.33
C ILE A 59 7.10 13.20 -6.29
N ASN A 60 5.79 13.28 -6.50
CA ASN A 60 4.88 13.98 -5.62
C ASN A 60 4.54 13.13 -4.39
N VAL A 61 5.26 13.34 -3.29
CA VAL A 61 4.92 12.77 -1.99
C VAL A 61 3.80 13.61 -1.37
N LEU A 62 2.58 13.12 -1.47
CA LEU A 62 1.34 13.77 -1.07
C LEU A 62 1.23 13.91 0.46
N GLU A 63 1.59 12.85 1.17
CA GLU A 63 1.55 12.79 2.63
C GLU A 63 2.51 11.72 3.15
N THR A 64 2.91 11.87 4.41
CA THR A 64 3.57 10.81 5.19
C THR A 64 2.75 10.57 6.46
N VAL A 65 2.03 9.45 6.49
CA VAL A 65 1.16 9.04 7.60
C VAL A 65 1.99 8.30 8.64
N LEU A 66 1.88 8.72 9.90
CA LEU A 66 2.58 8.10 11.02
C LEU A 66 1.74 7.01 11.68
N LEU A 67 2.32 5.83 11.76
CA LEU A 67 1.74 4.64 12.34
C LEU A 67 2.46 4.26 13.64
N ASP A 68 1.74 3.72 14.60
CA ASP A 68 2.33 3.18 15.82
C ASP A 68 2.05 1.67 15.88
N PRO A 69 3.04 0.81 15.56
CA PRO A 69 2.84 -0.64 15.61
C PRO A 69 2.92 -1.20 17.05
N PHE A 70 3.23 -0.37 18.05
CA PHE A 70 3.42 -0.78 19.45
C PHE A 70 2.33 -0.29 20.41
N GLU A 71 1.38 0.52 19.91
CA GLU A 71 0.24 0.97 20.72
C GLU A 71 -0.79 -0.13 20.96
N GLU A 72 -1.64 0.07 21.97
CA GLU A 72 -2.81 -0.78 22.18
C GLU A 72 -3.74 -0.70 20.97
N LYS A 73 -4.25 -1.84 20.49
CA LYS A 73 -5.08 -1.94 19.27
C LYS A 73 -4.39 -1.40 18.00
N ALA A 74 -3.06 -1.47 17.92
CA ALA A 74 -2.28 -0.99 16.79
C ALA A 74 -2.83 -1.42 15.41
N LEU A 75 -3.27 -2.68 15.24
CA LEU A 75 -3.84 -3.14 13.97
C LEU A 75 -5.09 -2.34 13.56
N GLU A 76 -6.04 -2.14 14.48
CA GLU A 76 -7.28 -1.38 14.25
C GLU A 76 -6.97 0.09 13.93
N ASN A 77 -6.15 0.72 14.77
CA ASN A 77 -5.81 2.14 14.63
C ASN A 77 -5.03 2.43 13.36
N MET A 78 -4.04 1.59 13.01
CA MET A 78 -3.29 1.73 11.77
C MET A 78 -4.18 1.52 10.54
N THR A 79 -5.06 0.52 10.57
CA THR A 79 -6.02 0.28 9.48
C THR A 79 -6.95 1.46 9.30
N LYS A 80 -7.45 2.03 10.40
CA LYS A 80 -8.27 3.24 10.38
C LYS A 80 -7.53 4.42 9.75
N LYS A 81 -6.29 4.70 10.16
CA LYS A 81 -5.47 5.77 9.55
C LYS A 81 -5.26 5.56 8.04
N MET A 82 -5.06 4.31 7.61
CA MET A 82 -4.93 3.99 6.19
C MET A 82 -6.24 4.18 5.42
N LEU A 83 -7.39 3.83 6.03
CA LEU A 83 -8.72 4.10 5.48
C LEU A 83 -9.04 5.59 5.39
N ASP A 84 -8.64 6.38 6.39
CA ASP A 84 -8.80 7.84 6.38
C ASP A 84 -8.01 8.45 5.21
N ALA A 85 -6.74 8.03 5.03
CA ALA A 85 -5.93 8.41 3.88
C ALA A 85 -6.55 7.96 2.55
N TYR A 86 -7.07 6.73 2.48
CA TYR A 86 -7.78 6.24 1.30
C TYR A 86 -9.01 7.10 0.97
N SER A 87 -9.82 7.45 1.96
CA SER A 87 -10.99 8.30 1.78
C SER A 87 -10.61 9.69 1.27
N LEU A 88 -9.50 10.25 1.76
CA LEU A 88 -9.00 11.56 1.32
C LEU A 88 -8.50 11.53 -0.13
N TYR A 89 -7.77 10.48 -0.51
CA TYR A 89 -7.06 10.44 -1.79
C TYR A 89 -7.81 9.73 -2.92
N SER A 90 -8.77 8.86 -2.63
CA SER A 90 -9.58 8.20 -3.66
C SER A 90 -10.49 9.19 -4.40
N ASN A 91 -10.87 10.30 -3.77
CA ASN A 91 -11.65 11.41 -4.32
C ASN A 91 -12.88 10.89 -5.12
N ASP A 92 -13.83 10.28 -4.42
CA ASP A 92 -15.03 9.65 -4.98
C ASP A 92 -14.75 8.60 -6.08
N GLY A 93 -13.61 7.91 -5.99
CA GLY A 93 -13.18 6.88 -6.94
C GLY A 93 -12.55 7.42 -8.23
N ILE A 94 -12.29 8.73 -8.32
CA ILE A 94 -11.62 9.35 -9.47
C ILE A 94 -10.13 8.95 -9.52
N ASN A 95 -9.48 8.82 -8.37
CA ASN A 95 -8.08 8.41 -8.31
C ASN A 95 -7.96 6.90 -8.12
N HIS A 96 -7.01 6.29 -8.83
CA HIS A 96 -6.72 4.87 -8.69
C HIS A 96 -5.61 4.68 -7.65
N ILE A 97 -5.92 3.95 -6.58
CA ILE A 97 -4.97 3.67 -5.51
C ILE A 97 -4.41 2.26 -5.69
N ILE A 98 -3.08 2.13 -5.64
CA ILE A 98 -2.36 0.87 -5.66
C ILE A 98 -1.51 0.78 -4.38
N ALA A 99 -1.60 -0.33 -3.66
CA ALA A 99 -0.91 -0.50 -2.39
C ALA A 99 0.37 -1.35 -2.50
N GLY A 100 1.42 -0.98 -1.78
CA GLY A 100 2.64 -1.77 -1.62
C GLY A 100 2.66 -2.53 -0.30
N LEU A 101 2.94 -3.84 -0.35
CA LEU A 101 2.91 -4.75 0.81
C LEU A 101 4.29 -5.25 1.27
N THR A 102 5.38 -4.60 0.86
CA THR A 102 6.75 -5.08 1.12
C THR A 102 7.40 -4.48 2.36
N GLY A 103 7.23 -3.18 2.59
CA GLY A 103 7.92 -2.46 3.66
C GLY A 103 7.19 -2.44 4.99
N GLY A 104 7.88 -1.97 6.03
CA GLY A 104 7.31 -1.81 7.38
C GLY A 104 7.37 -3.09 8.22
N THR A 105 6.68 -3.07 9.36
CA THR A 105 6.52 -4.26 10.20
C THR A 105 5.42 -5.17 9.65
N ASN A 106 5.41 -6.44 10.04
CA ASN A 106 4.33 -7.36 9.67
C ASN A 106 2.94 -6.80 10.03
N LEU A 107 2.82 -6.07 11.15
CA LEU A 107 1.56 -5.48 11.56
C LEU A 107 1.11 -4.34 10.62
N MET A 108 2.04 -3.50 10.15
CA MET A 108 1.74 -2.48 9.13
C MET A 108 1.32 -3.13 7.81
N VAL A 109 1.99 -4.21 7.39
CA VAL A 109 1.63 -4.96 6.17
C VAL A 109 0.23 -5.56 6.31
N LEU A 110 -0.12 -6.14 7.46
CA LEU A 110 -1.45 -6.64 7.75
C LEU A 110 -2.52 -5.54 7.69
N SER A 111 -2.28 -4.38 8.31
CA SER A 111 -3.20 -3.23 8.21
C SER A 111 -3.43 -2.79 6.76
N MET A 112 -2.35 -2.72 5.96
CA MET A 112 -2.45 -2.35 4.55
C MET A 112 -3.19 -3.43 3.75
N GLY A 113 -2.97 -4.70 4.06
CA GLY A 113 -3.71 -5.82 3.50
C GLY A 113 -5.22 -5.76 3.81
N MET A 114 -5.58 -5.38 5.04
CA MET A 114 -6.98 -5.15 5.44
C MET A 114 -7.61 -3.99 4.66
N LEU A 115 -6.87 -2.89 4.44
CA LEU A 115 -7.32 -1.82 3.55
C LEU A 115 -7.53 -2.35 2.13
N CYS A 116 -6.58 -3.09 1.56
CA CYS A 116 -6.68 -3.62 0.21
C CYS A 116 -7.92 -4.49 0.03
N PHE A 117 -8.17 -5.38 1.00
CA PHE A 117 -9.35 -6.24 1.01
C PHE A 117 -10.64 -5.42 1.12
N SER A 118 -10.72 -4.50 2.08
CA SER A 118 -11.93 -3.73 2.36
C SER A 118 -12.30 -2.76 1.23
N ALA A 119 -11.29 -2.16 0.58
CA ALA A 119 -11.48 -1.15 -0.46
C ALA A 119 -11.33 -1.68 -1.90
N GLY A 120 -11.10 -2.98 -2.11
CA GLY A 120 -10.99 -3.53 -3.46
C GLY A 120 -9.68 -3.18 -4.18
N LEU A 121 -8.61 -2.89 -3.45
CA LEU A 121 -7.39 -2.34 -4.05
C LEU A 121 -6.52 -3.42 -4.70
N LYS A 122 -5.92 -3.04 -5.83
CA LYS A 122 -4.74 -3.73 -6.34
C LYS A 122 -3.56 -3.46 -5.42
N ALA A 123 -2.76 -4.48 -5.20
CA ALA A 123 -1.55 -4.40 -4.43
C ALA A 123 -0.34 -4.91 -5.23
N HIS A 124 0.85 -4.66 -4.71
CA HIS A 124 2.07 -5.27 -5.20
C HIS A 124 3.02 -5.64 -4.06
N TYR A 125 3.89 -6.60 -4.33
CA TYR A 125 4.94 -7.04 -3.43
C TYR A 125 6.24 -7.24 -4.19
N VAL A 126 7.33 -6.66 -3.71
CA VAL A 126 8.69 -6.89 -4.20
C VAL A 126 9.28 -8.10 -3.50
N VAL A 127 9.60 -9.13 -4.26
CA VAL A 127 10.28 -10.34 -3.76
C VAL A 127 11.76 -10.03 -3.60
N ASN A 128 12.33 -10.41 -2.46
CA ASN A 128 13.76 -10.32 -2.23
C ASN A 128 14.48 -11.48 -2.97
N ASN A 129 14.68 -11.31 -4.28
CA ASN A 129 15.50 -12.17 -5.13
C ASN A 129 16.53 -11.32 -5.89
N GLU A 130 17.38 -11.95 -6.70
CA GLU A 130 18.46 -11.26 -7.43
C GLU A 130 17.97 -10.07 -8.28
N ASN A 131 16.73 -10.14 -8.79
CA ASN A 131 16.14 -9.13 -9.67
C ASN A 131 15.17 -8.16 -8.97
N ASN A 132 14.90 -8.37 -7.68
CA ASN A 132 13.82 -7.71 -6.94
C ASN A 132 12.51 -7.69 -7.75
N ASP A 133 12.00 -8.88 -8.08
CA ASP A 133 10.80 -9.01 -8.91
C ASP A 133 9.57 -8.40 -8.23
N VAL A 134 8.75 -7.70 -9.02
CA VAL A 134 7.52 -7.06 -8.55
C VAL A 134 6.32 -7.93 -8.90
N ILE A 135 5.68 -8.51 -7.90
CA ILE A 135 4.45 -9.30 -8.06
C ILE A 135 3.25 -8.39 -7.87
N THR A 136 2.34 -8.36 -8.86
CA THR A 136 1.03 -7.71 -8.71
C THR A 136 0.05 -8.67 -8.04
N ILE A 137 -0.65 -8.18 -7.03
CA ILE A 137 -1.65 -8.91 -6.26
C ILE A 137 -3.00 -8.24 -6.50
N ASP A 138 -3.89 -8.91 -7.20
CA ASP A 138 -5.29 -8.50 -7.33
C ASP A 138 -6.15 -9.55 -6.64
N ILE A 139 -6.51 -9.26 -5.38
CA ILE A 139 -7.19 -10.23 -4.50
C ILE A 139 -8.51 -10.68 -5.13
N PHE A 140 -9.28 -9.77 -5.71
CA PHE A 140 -10.58 -10.08 -6.28
C PHE A 140 -10.47 -10.84 -7.60
N GLN A 141 -9.55 -10.45 -8.49
CA GLN A 141 -9.32 -11.23 -9.71
C GLN A 141 -8.80 -12.63 -9.40
N ASN A 142 -7.93 -12.77 -8.41
CA ASN A 142 -7.42 -14.07 -7.99
C ASN A 142 -8.52 -14.91 -7.31
N MET A 143 -9.41 -14.29 -6.53
CA MET A 143 -10.58 -14.98 -5.97
C MET A 143 -11.57 -15.42 -7.04
N VAL A 144 -11.78 -14.65 -8.11
CA VAL A 144 -12.63 -15.07 -9.23
C VAL A 144 -11.99 -16.23 -9.99
N LYS A 145 -10.67 -16.15 -10.28
CA LYS A 145 -9.92 -17.23 -10.93
C LYS A 145 -9.87 -18.52 -10.10
N ASN A 146 -9.79 -18.38 -8.78
CA ASN A 146 -9.81 -19.50 -7.83
C ASN A 146 -11.23 -19.82 -7.33
N GLY A 147 -12.24 -19.10 -7.80
CA GLY A 147 -13.66 -19.30 -7.50
C GLY A 147 -14.19 -20.62 -8.10
N ASP A 148 -13.49 -21.17 -9.08
CA ASP A 148 -13.73 -22.53 -9.56
C ASP A 148 -13.12 -23.60 -8.62
N ASN A 149 -12.31 -23.19 -7.64
CA ASN A 149 -11.70 -24.01 -6.58
C ASN A 149 -12.13 -23.54 -5.17
N ILE A 150 -13.43 -23.25 -4.96
CA ILE A 150 -14.07 -22.95 -3.66
C ILE A 150 -14.16 -24.21 -2.78
N GLN A 151 -13.01 -24.85 -2.52
CA GLN A 151 -12.89 -25.88 -1.50
C GLN A 151 -12.04 -25.37 -0.34
N ILE A 152 -10.92 -24.69 -0.63
CA ILE A 152 -10.00 -24.13 0.36
C ILE A 152 -10.69 -23.12 1.31
N PHE A 153 -11.56 -22.26 0.78
CA PHE A 153 -12.33 -21.32 1.62
C PHE A 153 -13.40 -22.02 2.47
N LYS A 154 -14.01 -23.11 1.98
CA LYS A 154 -14.99 -23.87 2.75
C LYS A 154 -14.33 -24.57 3.93
N ASP A 155 -13.12 -25.08 3.76
CA ASP A 155 -12.42 -25.82 4.79
C ASP A 155 -11.87 -24.88 5.89
N LEU A 156 -11.40 -23.68 5.51
CA LEU A 156 -10.96 -22.64 6.45
C LEU A 156 -12.09 -22.13 7.38
N PHE A 157 -13.32 -22.03 6.86
CA PHE A 157 -14.49 -21.58 7.64
C PHE A 157 -15.26 -22.73 8.32
N LYS A 158 -14.89 -23.98 8.05
CA LYS A 158 -15.43 -25.16 8.75
C LYS A 158 -14.62 -25.56 9.97
N GLY A 159 -13.44 -24.97 10.18
CA GLY A 159 -12.60 -25.27 11.34
C GLY A 159 -12.03 -26.69 11.32
N GLU A 160 -11.83 -27.28 10.14
CA GLU A 160 -11.21 -28.60 9.99
C GLU A 160 -9.78 -28.43 9.45
N LEU A 161 -8.83 -28.26 10.37
CA LEU A 161 -7.40 -28.50 10.18
C LEU A 161 -6.91 -29.44 11.27
#